data_AF-A0A412PEJ8-F1
#
_entry.id   AF-A0A412PEJ8-F1
#
_cell.length_a   1.000
_cell.length_b   1.000
_cell.length_c   1.000
_cell.angle_alpha   90.00
_cell.angle_beta   90.00
_cell.angle_gamma   90.00
#
_symmetry.space_group_name_H-M   'P 1'
#
loop_
_entity.id
_entity.type
_entity.pdbx_description
1 polymer ?
#
loop_
_entity_poly.entity_id
_entity_poly.type
_entity_poly.pdbx_seq_one_letter_code
_entity_poly.pdbx_strand_id
1 'polypeptide(L)'
;MLRYTKNKYKRESVFAKLIDKKVSEYFAVPGKIPTPEALYELVFMTEKGEKNFEVSVFVYNVVDIGMEGPLVFQGYQLISFGDWIKEYSE
;
A
#
# COMPACT_ATOMS: atom_id res chain seq x y z
N MET A 1 -7.92 -15.70 -23.32
CA MET A 1 -7.06 -14.50 -23.54
C MET A 1 -7.09 -13.68 -22.26
N LEU A 2 -6.09 -13.84 -21.39
CA LEU A 2 -5.96 -13.04 -20.18
C LEU A 2 -5.55 -11.62 -20.60
N ARG A 3 -6.42 -10.64 -20.36
CA ARG A 3 -6.11 -9.23 -20.58
C ARG A 3 -5.24 -8.76 -19.40
N TYR A 4 -3.93 -8.99 -19.47
CA TYR A 4 -3.01 -8.29 -18.55
C TYR A 4 -2.94 -6.83 -18.98
N THR A 5 -3.56 -5.95 -18.20
CA THR A 5 -3.22 -4.53 -18.20
C THR A 5 -1.77 -4.41 -17.76
N LYS A 6 -0.83 -4.32 -18.72
CA LYS A 6 0.56 -3.98 -18.41
C LYS A 6 0.58 -2.63 -17.70
N ASN A 7 0.85 -2.64 -16.40
CA ASN A 7 1.04 -1.43 -15.63
C ASN A 7 2.20 -0.64 -16.25
N LYS A 8 1.95 0.62 -16.64
CA LYS A 8 2.90 1.47 -17.36
C LYS A 8 4.06 1.95 -16.48
N TYR A 9 3.91 1.87 -15.16
CA TYR A 9 4.94 2.28 -14.22
C TYR A 9 6.04 1.23 -14.13
N LYS A 10 7.29 1.67 -13.94
CA LYS A 10 8.39 0.75 -13.67
C LYS A 10 8.25 0.19 -12.25
N ARG A 11 8.62 -1.08 -12.08
CA ARG A 11 8.76 -1.68 -10.75
C ARG A 11 10.03 -1.12 -10.10
N GLU A 12 9.88 -0.55 -8.92
CA GLU A 12 10.96 0.03 -8.14
C GLU A 12 11.13 -0.75 -6.84
N SER A 13 12.38 -0.80 -6.36
CA SER A 13 12.76 -1.42 -5.09
C SER A 13 13.65 -0.45 -4.34
N VAL A 14 13.28 -0.11 -3.11
CA VAL A 14 14.02 0.80 -2.23
C VAL A 14 13.96 0.29 -0.80
N PHE A 15 14.96 0.61 0.02
CA PHE A 15 14.85 0.36 1.45
C PHE A 15 13.93 1.40 2.08
N ALA A 16 13.04 0.97 2.96
CA ALA A 16 12.05 1.84 3.57
C ALA A 16 11.77 1.46 5.03
N LYS A 17 11.36 2.46 5.80
CA LYS A 17 10.84 2.29 7.16
C LYS A 17 9.36 2.64 7.19
N LEU A 18 8.52 1.78 7.76
CA LEU A 18 7.13 2.13 8.03
C LEU A 18 7.09 3.13 9.19
N ILE A 19 6.68 4.37 8.94
CA ILE A 19 6.69 5.44 9.93
C ILE A 19 5.31 5.76 10.48
N ASP A 20 4.26 5.47 9.73
CA ASP A 20 2.89 5.77 10.14
C ASP A 20 1.88 4.84 9.46
N LYS A 21 0.73 4.69 10.10
CA LYS A 21 -0.39 3.86 9.66
C LYS A 21 -1.67 4.66 9.82
N LYS A 22 -2.32 5.02 8.71
CA LYS A 22 -3.53 5.85 8.71
C LYS A 22 -4.75 5.03 8.38
N VAL A 23 -5.86 5.34 9.05
CA VAL A 23 -7.19 4.83 8.71
C VAL A 23 -8.07 6.04 8.47
N SER A 24 -8.68 6.12 7.29
CA SER A 24 -9.63 7.18 6.96
C SER A 24 -10.95 6.58 6.48
N GLU A 25 -12.02 7.32 6.70
CA GLU A 25 -13.36 6.95 6.23
C GLU A 25 -13.61 7.63 4.88
N TYR A 26 -13.96 6.83 3.87
CA TYR A 26 -14.29 7.30 2.54
C TYR A 26 -15.78 7.14 2.24
N PHE A 27 -16.38 8.20 1.71
CA PHE A 27 -17.74 8.21 1.21
C PHE A 27 -17.73 8.27 -0.32
N ALA A 28 -18.01 7.14 -0.96
CA ALA A 28 -18.03 7.05 -2.43
C ALA A 28 -19.11 7.93 -3.09
N VAL A 29 -20.18 8.28 -2.37
CA VAL A 29 -21.28 9.09 -2.89
C VAL A 29 -21.52 10.30 -1.99
N PRO A 30 -21.33 11.54 -2.49
CA PRO A 30 -21.65 12.73 -1.73
C PRO A 30 -23.18 12.81 -1.48
N GLY A 31 -23.59 12.93 -0.21
CA GLY A 31 -24.98 13.21 0.16
C GLY A 31 -25.92 12.01 0.29
N LYS A 32 -25.44 10.77 0.15
CA LYS A 32 -26.22 9.58 0.56
C LYS A 32 -25.44 8.81 1.63
N ILE A 33 -26.13 8.46 2.72
CA ILE A 33 -25.64 7.48 3.69
C ILE A 33 -25.69 6.12 2.99
N PRO A 34 -24.54 5.47 2.81
CA PRO A 34 -24.34 4.21 3.50
C PRO A 34 -23.00 4.22 4.23
N THR A 35 -22.81 3.24 5.11
CA THR A 35 -21.62 3.01 5.93
C THR A 35 -20.31 3.43 5.23
N PRO A 36 -19.47 4.29 5.84
CA PRO A 36 -18.19 4.67 5.27
C PRO A 36 -17.33 3.43 5.01
N GLU A 37 -16.62 3.43 3.89
CA GLU A 37 -15.59 2.42 3.63
C GLU A 37 -14.29 2.86 4.30
N ALA A 38 -13.65 1.96 5.04
CA ALA A 38 -12.38 2.23 5.68
C ALA A 38 -11.25 2.10 4.65
N LEU A 39 -10.53 3.19 4.42
CA LEU A 39 -9.28 3.22 3.67
C LEU A 39 -8.11 3.05 4.63
N TYR A 40 -7.28 2.05 4.36
CA TYR A 40 -6.10 1.75 5.14
C TYR A 40 -4.86 2.18 4.36
N GLU A 41 -4.08 3.10 4.92
CA GLU A 41 -2.88 3.62 4.30
C GLU A 41 -1.64 3.32 5.15
N LEU A 42 -0.57 2.93 4.48
CA LEU A 42 0.76 2.75 5.06
C LEU A 42 1.70 3.85 4.55
N VAL A 43 2.37 4.53 5.48
CA VAL A 43 3.30 5.63 5.19
C VAL A 43 4.73 5.15 5.45
N PHE A 44 5.52 5.13 4.39
CA PHE A 44 6.91 4.69 4.41
C PHE A 44 7.86 5.86 4.23
N MET A 45 8.89 5.95 5.06
CA MET A 45 10.02 6.84 4.84
C MET A 45 11.08 6.11 3.99
N THR A 46 11.45 6.70 2.87
CA THR A 46 12.51 6.21 1.97
C THR A 46 13.58 7.28 1.81
N GLU A 47 14.73 6.94 1.22
CA GLU A 47 15.77 7.93 0.88
C GLU A 47 15.28 9.04 -0.07
N LYS A 48 14.26 8.75 -0.88
CA LYS A 48 13.65 9.70 -1.83
C LYS A 48 12.51 10.51 -1.22
N GLY A 49 12.22 10.31 0.07
CA GLY A 49 11.12 10.93 0.80
C GLY A 49 10.00 9.95 1.16
N GLU A 50 8.88 10.51 1.61
CA GLU A 50 7.72 9.76 2.07
C GLU A 50 6.93 9.14 0.91
N LYS A 51 6.48 7.90 1.12
CA LYS A 51 5.68 7.12 0.17
C LYS A 51 4.47 6.53 0.88
N ASN A 52 3.30 6.82 0.34
CA ASN A 52 2.02 6.37 0.90
C ASN A 52 1.40 5.34 -0.04
N PHE A 53 0.90 4.26 0.53
CA PHE A 53 0.19 3.22 -0.22
C PHE A 53 -1.11 2.88 0.47
N GLU A 54 -2.19 2.91 -0.30
CA GLU A 54 -3.47 2.33 0.10
C GLU A 54 -3.38 0.80 -0.01
N VAL A 55 -3.79 0.12 1.05
CA VAL A 55 -3.71 -1.34 1.16
C VAL A 55 -4.99 -1.91 1.74
N SER A 56 -5.16 -3.22 1.65
CA SER A 56 -6.27 -3.90 2.34
C SER A 56 -6.03 -3.99 3.84
N VAL A 57 -7.10 -4.18 4.63
CA VAL A 57 -7.02 -4.40 6.08
C VAL A 57 -6.11 -5.58 6.45
N PHE A 58 -6.05 -6.62 5.61
CA PHE A 58 -5.17 -7.78 5.82
C PHE A 58 -3.70 -7.39 5.77
N VAL A 59 -3.32 -6.60 4.75
CA VAL A 59 -1.96 -6.10 4.59
C VAL A 59 -1.62 -5.08 5.67
N TYR A 60 -2.57 -4.22 6.02
CA TYR A 60 -2.40 -3.24 7.10
C TYR A 60 -2.11 -3.90 8.45
N ASN A 61 -2.73 -5.03 8.76
CA ASN A 61 -2.62 -5.68 10.06
C ASN A 61 -1.34 -6.53 10.24
N VAL A 62 -0.61 -6.88 9.17
CA VAL A 62 0.60 -7.73 9.26
C VAL A 62 1.90 -6.95 9.49
N VAL A 63 1.84 -5.63 9.47
CA VAL A 63 3.01 -4.75 9.66
C VAL A 63 2.79 -3.75 10.79
N ASP A 64 3.86 -3.42 11.51
CA ASP A 64 3.86 -2.45 12.60
C ASP A 64 4.80 -1.28 12.33
N ILE A 65 4.45 -0.12 12.89
CA ILE A 65 5.26 1.09 12.81
C ILE A 65 6.67 0.79 13.36
N GLY A 66 7.69 1.25 12.65
CA GLY A 66 9.09 1.03 12.97
C GLY A 66 9.71 -0.16 12.25
N MET A 67 8.93 -1.02 11.59
CA MET A 67 9.48 -2.07 10.72
C MET A 67 10.23 -1.46 9.54
N GLU A 68 11.36 -2.09 9.21
CA GLU A 68 12.27 -1.65 8.15
C GLU A 68 12.55 -2.82 7.21
N GLY A 69 12.62 -2.53 5.92
CA GLY A 69 12.89 -3.58 4.93
C GLY A 69 12.87 -3.09 3.49
N PRO A 70 13.19 -3.99 2.55
CA PRO A 70 13.03 -3.74 1.13
C PRO A 70 11.55 -3.55 0.78
N LEU A 71 11.22 -2.38 0.25
CA LEU A 71 9.92 -1.99 -0.25
C LEU A 71 9.92 -2.05 -1.78
N VAL A 72 9.04 -2.89 -2.34
CA VAL A 72 8.87 -3.05 -3.78
C VAL A 72 7.49 -2.54 -4.17
N PHE A 73 7.44 -1.64 -5.15
CA PHE A 73 6.21 -1.01 -5.59
C PHE A 73 6.23 -0.73 -7.09
N GLN A 74 5.06 -0.49 -7.66
CA GLN A 74 4.91 -0.11 -9.07
C GLN A 74 3.87 1.01 -9.19
N GLY A 75 4.35 2.25 -9.36
CA GLY A 75 3.50 3.42 -9.29
C GLY A 75 2.96 3.62 -7.87
N TYR A 76 1.64 3.57 -7.72
CA TYR A 76 0.94 3.67 -6.42
C TYR A 76 0.58 2.30 -5.82
N GLN A 77 0.99 1.20 -6.46
CA GLN A 77 0.70 -0.14 -5.99
C GLN A 77 1.86 -0.68 -5.16
N LEU A 78 1.56 -1.04 -3.91
CA LEU A 78 2.47 -1.82 -3.07
C LEU A 78 2.51 -3.26 -3.56
N ILE A 79 3.71 -3.80 -3.81
CA ILE A 79 3.90 -5.19 -4.26
C ILE A 79 4.43 -6.06 -3.13
N SER A 80 5.48 -5.62 -2.43
CA SER A 80 6.04 -6.34 -1.29
C SER A 80 6.75 -5.41 -0.32
N PHE A 81 6.86 -5.83 0.94
CA PHE A 81 7.61 -5.12 1.97
C PHE A 81 8.20 -6.13 2.96
N GLY A 82 9.53 -6.17 3.01
CA GLY A 82 10.28 -7.13 3.84
C GLY A 82 9.80 -8.56 3.64
N ASP A 83 9.72 -9.31 4.73
CA ASP A 83 9.19 -10.68 4.75
C ASP A 83 7.68 -10.75 5.03
N TRP A 84 7.06 -9.61 5.37
CA TRP A 84 5.68 -9.55 5.87
C TRP A 84 4.65 -9.43 4.75
N ILE A 85 4.97 -8.69 3.68
CA ILE A 85 4.07 -8.48 2.54
C ILE A 85 4.74 -9.07 1.32
N LYS A 86 4.07 -10.04 0.68
CA LYS A 86 4.58 -10.75 -0.51
C LYS A 86 3.65 -10.59 -1.69
N GLU A 87 4.24 -10.55 -2.88
CA GLU A 87 3.51 -10.58 -4.14
C GLU A 87 2.79 -11.95 -4.24
N TYR A 88 1.48 -11.93 -4.40
CA TYR A 88 0.73 -13.13 -4.75
C TYR A 88 1.05 -13.48 -6.20
N SER A 89 1.88 -14.50 -6.41
CA SER A 89 2.00 -15.18 -7.70
C SER A 89 1.09 -16.40 -7.70
N GLU A 90 -0.03 -16.34 -8.43
CA GLU A 90 -0.79 -17.54 -8.84
C GLU A 90 0.02 -18.41 -9.81
#